data_AF-A0ABD6EU99-F1
#
_entry.id   AF-A0ABD6EU99-F1
#
_cell.length_a   1.000
_cell.length_b   1.000
_cell.length_c   1.000
_cell.angle_alpha   90.00
_cell.angle_beta   90.00
_cell.angle_gamma   90.00
#
_symmetry.space_group_name_H-M   'P 1'
#
loop_
_entity.id
_entity.type
_entity.pdbx_description
1 polymer ?
#
loop_
_entity_poly.entity_id
_entity_poly.type
_entity_poly.pdbx_seq_one_letter_code
_entity_poly.pdbx_strand_id
1 'polypeptide(L)'
;MFNFEKIAGSIFVNTGMMGGLRWSVNIIMAIIDIRFFCAGRRLLHCVCMFFMAFLTMCITVIMMTGHAANFNQAMRVMALMNAATCTEVYVLNAVAPSELFPTPIRNSGISFIQVFNRVGNIVSPFLFTLADFWEPLPYVVMCGTCLIDAILYLLFIPETKGKELPDQMPGEEAAVDEKVAKGSKESKESRSSKSATSTTSEEE
;
A
#
# COMPACT_ATOMS: atom_id res chain seq x y z
N MET A 1 11.95 -0.40 -12.99
CA MET A 1 13.06 -0.36 -13.96
C MET A 1 13.29 -1.78 -14.43
N PHE A 2 12.92 -2.12 -15.66
CA PHE A 2 13.36 -3.34 -16.32
C PHE A 2 14.16 -2.90 -17.54
N ASN A 3 15.27 -3.56 -17.82
CA ASN A 3 16.19 -3.16 -18.87
C ASN A 3 15.58 -3.50 -20.25
N PHE A 4 14.70 -2.62 -20.76
CA PHE A 4 13.93 -2.82 -22.00
C PHE A 4 14.80 -2.99 -23.24
N GLU A 5 16.07 -2.57 -23.18
CA GLU A 5 17.05 -2.74 -24.25
C GLU A 5 17.63 -4.16 -24.32
N LYS A 6 17.69 -4.88 -23.19
CA LYS A 6 18.16 -6.28 -23.15
C LYS A 6 17.06 -7.29 -23.47
N ILE A 7 15.80 -6.87 -23.44
CA ILE A 7 14.68 -7.72 -23.78
C ILE A 7 14.57 -7.73 -25.31
N ALA A 8 14.51 -8.92 -25.92
CA ALA A 8 14.36 -9.04 -27.37
C ALA A 8 13.21 -8.14 -27.90
N GLY A 9 13.20 -7.80 -29.18
CA GLY A 9 12.11 -7.05 -29.84
C GLY A 9 12.23 -5.51 -29.76
N SER A 10 11.29 -4.82 -30.42
CA SER A 10 11.30 -3.35 -30.42
C SER A 10 10.77 -2.78 -29.11
N ILE A 11 11.37 -1.68 -28.67
CA ILE A 11 10.99 -0.99 -27.43
C ILE A 11 9.52 -0.54 -27.45
N PHE A 12 9.01 -0.18 -28.63
CA PHE A 12 7.63 0.24 -28.85
C PHE A 12 6.63 -0.90 -28.61
N VAL A 13 6.93 -2.11 -29.12
CA VAL A 13 6.07 -3.28 -28.91
C VAL A 13 6.08 -3.68 -27.44
N ASN A 14 7.24 -3.69 -26.79
CA ASN A 14 7.35 -4.01 -25.37
C ASN A 14 6.60 -3.00 -24.48
N THR A 15 6.65 -1.71 -24.84
CA THR A 15 5.94 -0.65 -24.11
C THR A 15 4.42 -0.75 -24.32
N GLY A 16 3.96 -1.00 -25.56
CA GLY A 16 2.55 -1.20 -25.85
C GLY A 16 1.96 -2.42 -25.14
N MET A 17 2.67 -3.56 -25.18
CA MET A 17 2.27 -4.77 -24.46
C MET A 17 2.23 -4.55 -22.95
N MET A 18 3.22 -3.84 -22.39
CA MET A 18 3.22 -3.50 -20.97
C MET A 18 2.02 -2.64 -20.59
N GLY A 19 1.71 -1.60 -21.37
CA GLY A 19 0.57 -0.73 -21.13
C GLY A 19 -0.74 -1.51 -21.10
N GLY A 20 -0.94 -2.38 -22.10
CA GLY A 20 -2.10 -3.27 -22.15
C GLY A 20 -2.18 -4.21 -20.94
N LEU A 21 -1.10 -4.92 -20.62
CA LEU A 21 -1.05 -5.83 -19.47
C LEU A 21 -1.32 -5.13 -18.16
N ARG A 22 -0.81 -3.91 -17.95
CA ARG A 22 -1.08 -3.12 -16.74
C ARG A 22 -2.56 -2.82 -16.58
N TRP A 23 -3.21 -2.36 -17.64
CA TRP A 23 -4.65 -2.10 -17.63
C TRP A 23 -5.45 -3.37 -17.39
N SER A 24 -5.12 -4.46 -18.09
CA SER A 24 -5.81 -5.74 -17.94
C SER A 24 -5.67 -6.32 -16.54
N VAL A 25 -4.47 -6.35 -15.98
CA VAL A 25 -4.20 -6.89 -14.63
C VAL A 25 -4.94 -6.07 -13.57
N ASN A 26 -4.88 -4.74 -13.63
CA ASN A 26 -5.57 -3.88 -12.65
C ASN A 26 -7.10 -4.04 -12.73
N ILE A 27 -7.69 -4.16 -13.94
CA ILE A 27 -9.14 -4.38 -14.09
C ILE A 27 -9.54 -5.75 -13.54
N ILE A 28 -8.79 -6.80 -13.87
CA ILE A 28 -9.06 -8.16 -13.37
C ILE A 28 -8.99 -8.17 -11.84
N MET A 29 -7.99 -7.51 -11.26
CA MET A 29 -7.82 -7.49 -9.82
C MET A 29 -8.91 -6.67 -9.12
N ALA A 30 -9.32 -5.54 -9.70
CA ALA A 30 -10.47 -4.77 -9.22
C ALA A 30 -11.77 -5.60 -9.26
N ILE A 31 -11.99 -6.39 -10.32
CA ILE A 31 -13.16 -7.29 -10.41
C ILE A 31 -13.07 -8.38 -9.34
N ILE A 32 -11.90 -8.97 -9.10
CA ILE A 32 -11.69 -9.99 -8.07
C ILE A 32 -11.98 -9.41 -6.68
N ASP A 33 -11.51 -8.19 -6.40
CA ASP A 33 -11.74 -7.50 -5.12
C ASP A 33 -13.24 -7.25 -4.87
N ILE A 34 -13.98 -6.82 -5.90
CA ILE A 34 -15.43 -6.60 -5.84
C ILE A 34 -16.21 -7.92 -5.73
N ARG A 35 -15.78 -8.97 -6.45
CA ARG A 35 -16.54 -10.23 -6.58
C ARG A 35 -16.34 -11.17 -5.39
N PHE A 36 -15.17 -11.14 -4.76
CA PHE A 36 -14.85 -11.99 -3.62
C PHE A 36 -14.90 -11.19 -2.32
N PHE A 37 -16.07 -11.15 -1.69
CA PHE A 37 -16.25 -10.54 -0.37
C PHE A 37 -15.32 -11.17 0.69
N CYS A 38 -14.91 -12.44 0.54
CA CYS A 38 -13.95 -13.13 1.41
C CYS A 38 -12.45 -12.92 1.08
N ALA A 39 -12.09 -12.24 -0.01
CA ALA A 39 -10.68 -11.92 -0.26
C ALA A 39 -10.28 -10.72 0.61
N GLY A 40 -9.68 -10.97 1.78
CA GLY A 40 -9.07 -9.94 2.60
C GLY A 40 -7.97 -9.20 1.83
N ARG A 41 -7.85 -7.88 2.02
CA ARG A 41 -6.82 -7.04 1.36
C ARG A 41 -5.39 -7.57 1.61
N ARG A 42 -5.20 -8.22 2.76
CA ARG A 42 -3.99 -8.96 3.14
C ARG A 42 -3.68 -10.15 2.24
N LEU A 43 -4.67 -10.97 1.94
CA LEU A 43 -4.51 -12.13 1.06
C LEU A 43 -4.19 -11.66 -0.36
N LEU A 44 -4.84 -10.59 -0.82
CA LEU A 44 -4.61 -10.02 -2.15
C LEU A 44 -3.15 -9.54 -2.31
N HIS A 45 -2.63 -8.77 -1.34
CA HIS A 45 -1.22 -8.34 -1.33
C HIS A 45 -0.25 -9.54 -1.29
N CYS A 46 -0.51 -10.53 -0.42
CA CYS A 46 0.32 -11.72 -0.32
C CYS A 46 0.32 -12.51 -1.64
N VAL A 47 -0.84 -12.72 -2.27
CA VAL A 47 -0.95 -13.44 -3.55
C VAL A 47 -0.15 -12.72 -4.64
N CYS A 48 -0.25 -11.39 -4.73
CA CYS A 48 0.55 -10.62 -5.68
C CYS A 48 2.06 -10.75 -5.41
N MET A 49 2.50 -10.65 -4.15
CA MET A 49 3.91 -10.78 -3.79
C MET A 49 4.47 -12.18 -4.06
N PHE A 50 3.72 -13.25 -3.74
CA PHE A 50 4.11 -14.61 -4.06
C PHE A 50 4.15 -14.87 -5.57
N PHE A 51 3.20 -14.30 -6.32
CA PHE A 51 3.20 -14.41 -7.79
C PHE A 51 4.42 -13.71 -8.40
N MET A 52 4.77 -12.51 -7.94
CA MET A 52 5.99 -11.81 -8.39
C MET A 52 7.27 -12.57 -8.02
N ALA A 53 7.35 -13.12 -6.80
CA ALA A 53 8.47 -13.95 -6.38
C ALA A 53 8.60 -15.19 -7.27
N PHE A 54 7.49 -15.87 -7.58
CA PHE A 54 7.47 -17.03 -8.48
C PHE A 54 7.99 -16.68 -9.88
N LEU A 55 7.46 -15.62 -10.51
CA LEU A 55 7.92 -15.19 -11.84
C LEU A 55 9.42 -14.83 -11.85
N THR A 56 9.88 -14.11 -10.82
CA THR A 56 11.28 -13.70 -10.70
C THR A 56 12.20 -14.90 -10.44
N MET A 57 11.75 -15.88 -9.66
CA MET A 57 12.45 -17.15 -9.45
C MET A 57 12.57 -17.94 -10.76
N CYS A 58 11.50 -18.04 -11.55
CA CYS A 58 11.52 -18.69 -12.86
C CYS A 58 12.53 -18.03 -13.81
N ILE A 59 12.56 -16.69 -13.86
CA ILE A 59 13.56 -15.93 -14.64
C ILE A 59 14.98 -16.28 -14.18
N THR A 60 15.22 -16.29 -12.87
CA THR A 60 16.53 -16.62 -12.29
C THR A 60 17.00 -18.02 -12.69
N VAL A 61 16.12 -19.03 -12.62
CA VAL A 61 16.43 -20.41 -13.02
C VAL A 61 16.76 -20.53 -14.51
N ILE A 62 16.03 -19.81 -15.37
CA ILE A 62 16.29 -19.81 -16.82
C ILE A 62 17.65 -19.17 -17.12
N MET A 63 18.03 -18.10 -16.40
CA MET A 63 19.35 -17.49 -16.55
C MET A 63 20.46 -18.43 -16.06
N MET A 64 20.27 -19.12 -14.93
CA MET A 64 21.26 -20.07 -14.40
C MET A 64 21.47 -21.32 -15.26
N THR A 65 20.42 -21.79 -15.94
CA THR A 65 20.52 -22.98 -16.82
C THR A 65 21.13 -22.68 -18.18
N GLY A 66 21.49 -21.42 -18.48
CA GLY A 66 22.11 -21.02 -19.75
C GLY A 66 21.19 -21.13 -20.98
N HIS A 67 19.91 -21.43 -20.80
CA HIS A 67 18.91 -21.55 -21.89
C HIS A 67 18.24 -20.21 -22.22
N ALA A 68 18.78 -19.10 -21.74
CA ALA A 68 18.27 -17.75 -21.96
C ALA A 68 17.97 -17.47 -23.45
N ALA A 69 18.86 -17.89 -24.36
CA ALA A 69 18.70 -17.68 -25.79
C ALA A 69 17.45 -18.36 -26.40
N ASN A 70 17.09 -19.55 -25.91
CA ASN A 70 15.95 -20.32 -26.40
C ASN A 70 14.62 -19.79 -25.83
N PHE A 71 14.63 -19.26 -24.60
CA PHE A 71 13.44 -18.81 -23.88
C PHE A 71 13.29 -17.29 -23.79
N ASN A 72 13.94 -16.54 -24.69
CA ASN A 72 13.91 -15.08 -24.72
C ASN A 72 12.49 -14.48 -24.73
N GLN A 73 11.55 -15.08 -25.48
CA GLN A 73 10.15 -14.62 -25.50
C GLN A 73 9.44 -14.87 -24.17
N ALA A 74 9.68 -16.03 -23.54
CA ALA A 74 9.10 -16.36 -22.25
C ALA A 74 9.61 -15.42 -21.15
N MET A 75 10.92 -15.16 -21.11
CA MET A 75 11.52 -14.20 -20.17
C MET A 75 10.95 -12.80 -20.34
N ARG A 76 10.74 -12.35 -21.59
CA ARG A 76 10.05 -11.09 -21.87
C ARG A 76 8.67 -11.06 -21.23
N VAL A 77 7.82 -12.04 -21.55
CA VAL A 77 6.43 -12.06 -21.05
C VAL A 77 6.41 -12.09 -19.52
N MET A 78 7.26 -12.90 -18.89
CA MET A 78 7.36 -12.96 -17.42
C MET A 78 7.82 -11.63 -16.81
N ALA A 79 8.81 -10.96 -17.41
CA ALA A 79 9.26 -9.65 -16.93
C ALA A 79 8.18 -8.56 -17.09
N LEU A 80 7.46 -8.57 -18.20
CA LEU A 80 6.35 -7.65 -18.44
C LEU A 80 5.18 -7.90 -17.48
N MET A 81 4.86 -9.17 -17.21
CA MET A 81 3.87 -9.56 -16.21
C MET A 81 4.28 -9.09 -14.81
N ASN A 82 5.54 -9.28 -14.42
CA ASN A 82 6.06 -8.82 -13.14
C ASN A 82 5.92 -7.30 -13.00
N ALA A 83 6.26 -6.54 -14.05
CA ALA A 83 6.08 -5.09 -14.09
C ALA A 83 4.61 -4.65 -13.97
N ALA A 84 3.68 -5.42 -14.55
CA ALA A 84 2.26 -5.18 -14.40
C ALA A 84 1.79 -5.42 -12.95
N THR A 85 2.17 -6.56 -12.37
CA THR A 85 1.84 -6.88 -10.96
C THR A 85 2.44 -5.88 -9.97
N CYS A 86 3.62 -5.30 -10.23
CA CYS A 86 4.18 -4.23 -9.40
C CYS A 86 3.25 -3.00 -9.31
N THR A 87 2.54 -2.68 -10.41
CA THR A 87 1.62 -1.54 -10.42
C THR A 87 0.41 -1.82 -9.55
N GLU A 88 -0.11 -3.04 -9.61
CA GLU A 88 -1.23 -3.48 -8.78
C GLU A 88 -0.86 -3.42 -7.29
N VAL A 89 0.30 -3.94 -6.91
CA VAL A 89 0.81 -3.86 -5.53
C VAL A 89 0.94 -2.40 -5.06
N TYR A 90 1.37 -1.49 -5.93
CA TYR A 90 1.42 -0.07 -5.61
C TYR A 90 0.04 0.51 -5.31
N VAL A 91 -0.98 0.15 -6.10
CA VAL A 91 -2.38 0.57 -5.86
C VAL A 91 -2.89 0.03 -4.53
N LEU A 92 -2.62 -1.24 -4.22
CA LEU A 92 -3.04 -1.86 -2.96
C LEU A 92 -2.40 -1.20 -1.74
N ASN A 93 -1.09 -0.92 -1.82
CA ASN A 93 -0.35 -0.21 -0.79
C ASN A 93 -0.78 1.26 -0.65
N ALA A 94 -1.30 1.89 -1.70
CA ALA A 94 -1.85 3.23 -1.61
C ALA A 94 -3.19 3.27 -0.87
N VAL A 95 -4.00 2.21 -0.98
CA VAL A 95 -5.34 2.16 -0.38
C VAL A 95 -5.31 1.55 1.03
N ALA A 96 -4.44 0.59 1.33
CA ALA A 96 -4.37 -0.04 2.66
C ALA A 96 -4.22 0.95 3.84
N PRO A 97 -3.40 2.02 3.77
CA PRO A 97 -3.31 3.03 4.82
C PRO A 97 -4.60 3.80 5.03
N SER A 98 -5.42 3.98 3.98
CA SER A 98 -6.70 4.68 4.11
C SER A 98 -7.74 3.91 4.92
N GLU A 99 -7.57 2.60 5.04
CA GLU A 99 -8.37 1.70 5.88
C GLU A 99 -7.75 1.48 7.26
N LEU A 100 -6.44 1.71 7.42
CA LEU A 100 -5.75 1.49 8.69
C LEU A 100 -5.73 2.75 9.58
N PHE A 101 -5.65 3.93 8.97
CA PHE A 101 -5.48 5.19 9.68
C PHE A 101 -6.78 6.02 9.71
N PRO A 102 -7.23 6.48 10.91
CA PRO A 102 -8.34 7.42 11.01
C PRO A 102 -7.98 8.75 10.34
N THR A 103 -9.01 9.44 9.85
CA THR A 103 -8.91 10.65 9.01
C THR A 103 -7.92 11.71 9.52
N PRO A 104 -7.80 11.99 10.84
CA PRO A 104 -6.90 13.04 11.34
C PRO A 104 -5.41 12.77 11.11
N ILE A 105 -4.96 11.51 11.17
CA ILE A 105 -3.53 11.14 11.04
C ILE A 105 -3.19 10.52 9.70
N ARG A 106 -4.21 10.18 8.89
CA ARG A 106 -4.06 9.50 7.60
C ARG A 106 -3.13 10.22 6.63
N ASN A 107 -3.29 11.54 6.49
CA ASN A 107 -2.50 12.30 5.51
C ASN A 107 -1.01 12.35 5.87
N SER A 108 -0.70 12.49 7.16
CA SER A 108 0.67 12.44 7.68
C SER A 108 1.28 11.04 7.55
N GLY A 109 0.51 9.98 7.86
CA GLY A 109 0.94 8.59 7.72
C GLY A 109 1.26 8.21 6.27
N ILE A 110 0.39 8.56 5.32
CA ILE A 110 0.62 8.32 3.89
C ILE A 110 1.87 9.08 3.41
N SER A 111 2.06 10.33 3.84
CA SER A 111 3.25 11.12 3.48
C SER A 111 4.54 10.45 3.95
N PHE A 112 4.56 9.91 5.17
CA PHE A 112 5.69 9.17 5.70
C PHE A 112 6.00 7.93 4.85
N ILE A 113 4.99 7.12 4.51
CA ILE A 113 5.15 5.94 3.65
C ILE A 113 5.76 6.32 2.29
N GLN A 114 5.32 7.44 1.69
CA GLN A 114 5.85 7.90 0.40
C GLN A 114 7.31 8.33 0.45
N VAL A 115 7.80 8.83 1.59
CA VAL A 115 9.23 9.12 1.76
C VAL A 115 10.05 7.82 1.68
N PHE A 116 9.62 6.74 2.34
CA PHE A 116 10.31 5.44 2.22
C PHE A 116 10.23 4.86 0.81
N ASN A 117 9.10 5.03 0.11
CA ASN A 117 8.98 4.62 -1.28
C ASN A 117 10.04 5.32 -2.16
N ARG A 118 10.25 6.62 -1.96
CA ARG A 118 11.29 7.39 -2.66
C ARG A 118 12.69 6.88 -2.35
N VAL A 119 12.99 6.54 -1.10
CA VAL A 119 14.27 5.93 -0.72
C VAL A 119 14.48 4.62 -1.49
N GLY A 120 13.45 3.77 -1.58
CA GLY A 120 13.50 2.54 -2.39
C GLY A 120 13.83 2.80 -3.87
N ASN A 121 13.25 3.85 -4.46
CA ASN A 121 13.56 4.23 -5.84
C ASN A 121 15.01 4.71 -6.03
N ILE A 122 15.59 5.38 -5.03
CA ILE A 122 17.00 5.79 -5.04
C ILE A 122 17.92 4.57 -4.93
N VAL A 123 17.54 3.56 -4.14
CA VAL A 123 18.32 2.31 -3.96
C VAL A 123 18.20 1.38 -5.18
N SER A 124 17.07 1.39 -5.88
CA SER A 124 16.78 0.52 -7.02
C SER A 124 17.89 0.44 -8.09
N PRO A 125 18.48 1.54 -8.60
CA PRO A 125 19.53 1.46 -9.61
C PRO A 125 20.80 0.72 -9.14
N PHE A 126 21.12 0.76 -7.85
CA PHE A 126 22.30 0.07 -7.30
C PHE A 126 22.20 -1.46 -7.40
N LEU A 127 20.98 -2.00 -7.48
CA LEU A 127 20.78 -3.44 -7.72
C LEU A 127 21.30 -3.85 -9.11
N PHE A 128 21.32 -2.97 -10.09
CA PHE A 128 21.87 -3.31 -11.41
C PHE A 128 23.40 -3.40 -11.40
N THR A 129 24.08 -2.63 -10.56
CA THR A 129 25.54 -2.74 -10.38
C THR A 129 25.93 -4.09 -9.77
N LEU A 130 25.04 -4.72 -8.99
CA LEU A 130 25.25 -6.08 -8.49
C LEU A 130 25.30 -7.13 -9.62
N ALA A 131 24.70 -6.85 -10.79
CA ALA A 131 24.75 -7.74 -11.94
C ALA A 131 26.16 -7.89 -12.53
N ASP A 132 27.06 -6.92 -12.28
CA ASP A 132 28.44 -6.95 -12.78
C ASP A 132 29.28 -8.03 -12.08
N PHE A 133 28.92 -8.42 -10.86
CA PHE A 133 29.57 -9.52 -10.14
C PHE A 133 29.00 -10.88 -10.53
N TRP A 134 27.67 -10.99 -10.57
CA TRP A 134 26.98 -12.21 -10.95
C TRP A 134 25.63 -11.88 -11.59
N GLU A 135 25.47 -12.23 -12.87
CA GLU A 135 24.30 -11.86 -13.69
C GLU A 135 22.91 -12.19 -13.07
N PRO A 136 22.69 -13.33 -12.39
CA PRO A 136 21.41 -13.63 -11.75
C PRO A 136 21.23 -12.98 -10.36
N LEU A 137 22.28 -12.40 -9.76
CA LEU A 137 22.26 -11.83 -8.40
C LEU A 137 21.15 -10.79 -8.16
N PRO A 138 20.93 -9.78 -9.03
CA PRO A 138 19.83 -8.82 -8.82
C PRO A 138 18.46 -9.49 -8.73
N TYR A 139 18.21 -10.53 -9.54
CA TYR A 139 16.93 -11.24 -9.55
C TYR A 139 16.73 -12.05 -8.27
N VAL A 140 17.80 -12.66 -7.74
CA VAL A 140 17.78 -13.36 -6.44
C VAL A 140 17.47 -12.38 -5.31
N VAL A 141 18.14 -11.22 -5.28
CA VAL A 141 17.88 -10.18 -4.27
C VAL A 141 16.44 -9.69 -4.35
N MET A 142 15.92 -9.42 -5.55
CA MET A 142 14.52 -9.04 -5.75
C MET A 142 13.55 -10.11 -5.23
N CYS A 143 13.78 -11.38 -5.55
CA CYS A 143 12.96 -12.49 -5.05
C CYS A 143 12.97 -12.54 -3.52
N GLY A 144 14.15 -12.41 -2.90
CA GLY A 144 14.29 -12.36 -1.44
C GLY A 144 13.51 -11.20 -0.83
N THR A 145 13.60 -9.99 -1.41
CA THR A 145 12.86 -8.83 -0.91
C THR A 145 11.34 -9.00 -1.03
N CYS A 146 10.84 -9.62 -2.10
CA CYS A 146 9.40 -9.90 -2.26
C CYS A 146 8.90 -10.90 -1.20
N LEU A 147 9.68 -11.94 -0.89
CA LEU A 147 9.31 -12.93 0.12
C LEU A 147 9.36 -12.32 1.54
N ILE A 148 10.38 -11.52 1.83
CA ILE A 148 10.48 -10.81 3.11
C ILE A 148 9.30 -9.85 3.27
N ASP A 149 8.95 -9.08 2.23
CA ASP A 149 7.78 -8.20 2.26
C ASP A 149 6.49 -8.98 2.52
N ALA A 150 6.26 -10.09 1.80
CA ALA A 150 5.07 -10.93 1.99
C ALA A 150 4.97 -11.45 3.44
N ILE A 151 6.08 -11.90 4.02
CA ILE A 151 6.13 -12.42 5.39
C ILE A 151 5.89 -11.27 6.39
N LEU A 152 6.57 -10.13 6.23
CA LEU A 152 6.39 -8.98 7.10
C LEU A 152 4.96 -8.45 7.05
N TYR A 153 4.37 -8.36 5.86
CA TYR A 153 2.99 -7.95 5.68
C TYR A 153 2.03 -8.92 6.39
N LEU A 154 2.29 -10.22 6.31
CA LEU A 154 1.50 -11.26 6.99
C LEU A 154 1.63 -11.18 8.52
N LEU A 155 2.80 -10.84 9.05
CA LEU A 155 3.06 -10.75 10.49
C LEU A 155 2.53 -9.46 11.11
N PHE A 156 2.75 -8.32 10.45
CA PHE A 156 2.47 -7.00 11.01
C PHE A 156 1.06 -6.48 10.71
N ILE A 157 0.44 -6.89 9.60
CA ILE A 157 -0.88 -6.36 9.21
C ILE A 157 -1.97 -7.37 9.59
N PRO A 158 -2.76 -7.11 10.66
CA PRO A 158 -3.95 -7.91 10.95
C PRO A 158 -4.98 -7.76 9.83
N GLU A 159 -5.80 -8.79 9.61
CA GLU A 159 -6.92 -8.75 8.65
C GLU A 159 -7.81 -7.52 8.91
N THR A 160 -7.85 -6.58 7.96
CA THR A 160 -8.62 -5.32 8.03
C THR A 160 -10.03 -5.41 7.46
N LYS A 161 -10.36 -6.46 6.71
CA LYS A 161 -11.66 -6.56 6.04
C LYS A 161 -12.76 -6.93 7.04
N GLY A 162 -13.71 -6.02 7.24
CA GLY A 162 -14.91 -6.26 8.05
C GLY A 162 -14.85 -5.76 9.50
N LYS A 163 -13.81 -5.02 9.90
CA LYS A 163 -13.82 -4.26 11.16
C LYS A 163 -14.21 -2.82 10.85
N GLU A 164 -15.27 -2.33 11.49
CA GLU A 164 -15.60 -0.91 11.49
C GLU A 164 -14.36 -0.14 11.98
N LEU A 165 -13.87 0.81 11.19
CA LEU A 165 -12.91 1.78 11.72
C LEU A 165 -13.66 2.54 12.81
N PRO A 166 -13.20 2.52 14.08
CA PRO A 166 -13.69 3.48 15.04
C PRO A 166 -13.33 4.85 14.48
N ASP A 167 -14.35 5.62 14.10
CA ASP A 167 -14.24 6.96 13.50
C ASP A 167 -13.70 8.00 14.50
N GLN A 168 -13.27 7.55 15.69
CA GLN A 168 -12.91 8.38 16.84
C GLN A 168 -11.59 7.91 17.46
N MET A 169 -10.71 8.87 17.72
CA MET A 169 -9.47 8.65 18.45
C MET A 169 -9.79 8.25 19.91
N PRO A 170 -9.01 7.34 20.55
CA PRO A 170 -9.09 7.13 21.99
C PRO A 170 -8.59 8.41 22.68
N GLY A 171 -9.51 9.31 22.99
CA GLY A 171 -9.25 10.65 23.49
C GLY A 171 -10.31 11.70 23.14
N GLU A 172 -11.14 11.47 22.12
CA GLU A 172 -12.29 12.36 21.85
C GLU A 172 -13.39 12.25 22.89
N GLU A 173 -13.53 11.11 23.55
CA GLU A 173 -14.44 10.95 24.70
C GLU A 173 -14.09 11.96 25.80
N ALA A 174 -12.81 12.10 26.15
CA ALA A 174 -12.36 13.06 27.16
C ALA A 174 -12.55 14.52 26.72
N ALA A 175 -12.34 14.85 25.44
CA ALA A 175 -12.50 16.20 24.93
C ALA A 175 -13.97 16.61 24.74
N VAL A 176 -14.85 15.66 24.39
CA VAL A 176 -16.29 15.88 24.30
C VAL A 176 -16.89 15.96 25.71
N ASP A 177 -16.51 15.08 26.62
CA ASP A 177 -16.96 15.14 28.03
C ASP A 177 -16.47 16.42 28.72
N GLU A 178 -15.24 16.88 28.46
CA GLU A 178 -14.75 18.14 29.02
C GLU A 178 -15.50 19.36 28.44
N LYS A 179 -15.82 19.36 27.15
CA LYS A 179 -16.61 20.44 26.52
C LYS A 179 -18.07 20.44 26.97
N VAL A 180 -18.69 19.26 27.13
CA VAL A 180 -20.05 19.12 27.67
C VAL A 180 -20.09 19.49 29.16
N ALA A 181 -19.08 19.10 29.94
CA ALA A 181 -18.96 19.48 31.35
C ALA A 181 -18.70 20.99 31.53
N LYS A 182 -17.87 21.61 30.69
CA LYS A 182 -17.64 23.06 30.70
C LYS A 182 -18.88 23.86 30.25
N GLY A 183 -19.55 23.42 29.18
CA GLY A 183 -20.79 24.05 28.72
C GLY A 183 -21.96 23.92 29.72
N SER A 184 -22.05 22.80 30.45
CA SER A 184 -23.05 22.61 31.51
C SER A 184 -22.78 23.47 32.76
N LYS A 185 -21.50 23.74 33.07
CA LYS A 185 -21.10 24.64 34.18
C LYS A 185 -21.39 26.12 33.85
N GLU A 186 -21.03 26.59 32.65
CA GLU A 186 -21.34 27.98 32.22
C GLU A 186 -22.85 28.24 32.10
N SER A 187 -23.63 27.24 31.67
CA SER A 187 -25.09 27.35 31.62
C SER A 187 -25.75 27.41 33.01
N LYS A 188 -25.16 26.78 34.04
CA LYS A 188 -25.65 26.86 35.44
C LYS A 188 -25.24 28.18 36.12
N GLU A 189 -24.03 28.68 35.88
CA GLU A 189 -23.55 29.96 36.43
C GLU A 189 -24.29 31.18 35.85
N SER A 190 -24.62 31.15 34.56
CA SER A 190 -25.42 32.20 33.90
C SER A 190 -26.90 32.21 34.31
N ARG A 191 -27.45 31.07 34.77
CA ARG A 191 -28.81 30.97 35.33
C ARG A 191 -28.87 31.43 36.79
N SER A 192 -27.83 31.14 37.58
CA SER A 192 -27.74 31.56 38.98
C SER A 192 -27.54 33.07 39.14
N SER A 193 -26.76 33.70 38.25
CA SER A 193 -26.55 35.15 38.25
C SER A 193 -27.81 35.93 37.84
N LYS A 194 -28.57 35.45 36.84
CA LYS A 194 -29.86 36.06 36.47
C LYS A 194 -30.94 35.95 37.54
N SER A 195 -30.97 34.85 38.30
CA SER A 195 -31.94 34.66 39.39
C SER A 195 -31.64 35.53 40.62
N ALA A 196 -30.37 35.87 40.86
CA ALA A 196 -29.97 36.72 42.00
C ALA A 196 -30.21 38.21 41.71
N THR A 197 -30.08 38.64 40.44
CA THR A 197 -30.32 40.03 40.04
C THR A 197 -31.81 40.39 39.97
N SER A 198 -32.71 39.43 39.69
CA SER A 198 -34.15 39.70 39.62
C SER A 198 -34.82 39.84 40.98
N THR A 199 -34.26 39.28 42.05
CA THR A 199 -34.82 39.39 43.42
C THR A 199 -34.47 40.71 44.12
N THR A 200 -33.45 41.43 43.67
CA THR A 200 -33.06 42.74 44.23
C THR A 200 -33.77 43.94 43.60
N SER A 201 -34.51 43.74 42.51
CA SER A 201 -35.24 44.81 41.80
C SER A 201 -36.73 44.92 42.16
N GLU A 202 -37.22 44.15 43.13
CA GLU A 202 -38.61 44.22 43.62
C GLU A 202 -38.73 44.81 45.05
N GLU A 203 -37.63 45.30 45.65
CA GLU A 203 -37.61 45.91 47.01
C GLU A 203 -37.26 47.41 47.06
N GLU A 204 -37.32 48.14 45.94
CA GLU A 204 -37.30 49.64 45.94
C GLU A 204 -38.57 50.25 45.33
#